data_AF-A0A353UI22-F1
#
_entry.id   AF-A0A353UI22-F1
#
_cell.length_a   1.000
_cell.length_b   1.000
_cell.length_c   1.000
_cell.angle_alpha   90.00
_cell.angle_beta   90.00
_cell.angle_gamma   90.00
#
_symmetry.space_group_name_H-M   'P 1'
#
loop_
_entity.id
_entity.type
_entity.pdbx_description
1 polymer ?
#
loop_
_entity_poly.entity_id
_entity_poly.type
_entity_poly.pdbx_seq_one_letter_code
_entity_poly.pdbx_strand_id
1 'polypeptide(L)'
;MRKIVYLMICAVCVISFTGIALAAEMMDKDMMENSQMMMDNSKMMMDSGKMMMEKGKMMMEKGKMMMDNKGMKKQGGMMMKRGKMMMKKGTMMTKDAEMMMKESDMMMKGGMMGKEPMMYKPMMDKKGM
;
A
#
# COMPACT_ATOMS: atom_id res chain seq x y z
N MET A 1 -13.79 38.03 40.25
CA MET A 1 -12.69 37.06 40.49
C MET A 1 -13.04 35.64 40.05
N ARG A 2 -13.96 34.90 40.71
CA ARG A 2 -14.24 33.49 40.37
C ARG A 2 -14.70 33.23 38.92
N LYS A 3 -15.58 34.07 38.36
CA LYS A 3 -16.06 33.93 36.96
C LYS A 3 -14.95 34.11 35.91
N ILE A 4 -13.99 35.01 36.17
CA ILE A 4 -12.85 35.27 35.28
C ILE A 4 -11.89 34.09 35.29
N VAL A 5 -11.63 33.51 36.47
CA VAL A 5 -10.80 32.32 36.62
C VAL A 5 -11.41 31.12 35.89
N TYR A 6 -12.73 30.90 36.00
CA TYR A 6 -13.42 29.85 35.23
C TYR A 6 -13.34 30.04 33.72
N LEU A 7 -13.50 31.27 33.22
CA LEU A 7 -13.37 31.56 31.78
C LEU A 7 -11.96 31.28 31.24
N MET A 8 -10.92 31.62 32.01
CA MET A 8 -9.53 31.34 31.64
C MET A 8 -9.25 29.83 31.60
N ILE A 9 -9.74 29.07 32.58
CA ILE A 9 -9.62 27.61 32.61
C ILE A 9 -10.36 26.99 31.42
N CYS A 10 -11.60 27.42 31.14
CA CYS A 10 -12.35 26.94 29.98
C CYS A 10 -11.63 27.25 28.66
N ALA A 11 -11.07 28.45 28.49
CA ALA A 11 -10.34 28.82 27.28
C ALA A 11 -9.08 27.95 27.08
N VAL A 12 -8.29 27.73 28.14
CA VAL A 12 -7.12 26.85 28.09
C VAL A 12 -7.52 25.42 27.77
N CYS A 13 -8.56 24.89 28.43
CA CYS A 13 -9.09 23.55 28.12
C CYS A 13 -9.54 23.44 26.66
N VAL A 14 -10.34 24.38 26.16
CA VAL A 14 -10.82 24.36 24.77
C VAL A 14 -9.65 24.36 23.79
N ILE A 15 -8.67 25.26 23.97
CA ILE A 15 -7.48 25.33 23.09
C ILE A 15 -6.70 24.01 23.13
N SER A 16 -6.54 23.43 24.32
CA SER A 16 -5.83 22.16 24.51
C SER A 16 -6.54 20.99 23.81
N PHE A 17 -7.85 20.89 23.98
CA PHE A 17 -8.68 19.85 23.35
C PHE A 17 -8.76 20.02 21.83
N THR A 18 -8.93 21.25 21.32
CA THR A 18 -8.95 21.50 19.87
C THR A 18 -7.60 21.26 19.22
N GLY A 19 -6.48 21.58 19.90
CA GLY A 19 -5.14 21.34 19.37
C GLY A 19 -4.81 19.85 19.23
N ILE A 20 -5.21 19.04 20.21
CA ILE A 20 -5.04 17.57 20.16
C ILE A 20 -5.92 16.95 19.06
N ALA A 21 -7.16 17.43 18.89
CA ALA A 21 -8.05 16.94 17.85
C ALA A 21 -7.52 17.24 16.43
N LEU A 22 -7.03 18.46 16.19
CA LEU A 22 -6.47 18.84 14.89
C LEU A 22 -5.23 18.02 14.52
N ALA A 23 -4.38 17.70 15.51
CA ALA A 23 -3.20 16.86 15.31
C ALA A 23 -3.57 15.42 14.92
N ALA A 24 -4.64 14.87 15.50
CA ALA A 24 -5.13 13.54 15.14
C ALA A 24 -5.69 13.48 13.70
N GLU A 25 -6.44 14.50 13.28
CA GLU A 25 -6.97 14.58 11.91
C GLU A 25 -5.87 14.74 10.85
N MET A 26 -4.80 15.49 11.15
CA MET A 26 -3.64 15.60 10.26
C MET A 26 -2.89 14.27 10.10
N MET A 27 -2.69 13.52 11.20
CA MET A 27 -2.03 12.22 11.14
C MET A 27 -2.79 11.20 10.28
N ASP A 28 -4.12 11.19 10.35
CA ASP A 28 -4.95 10.32 9.51
C ASP A 28 -4.82 10.64 8.02
N LYS A 29 -4.76 11.94 7.68
CA LYS A 29 -4.62 12.38 6.29
C LYS A 29 -3.26 11.99 5.72
N ASP A 30 -2.19 12.24 6.47
CA ASP A 30 -0.83 11.86 6.06
C ASP A 30 -0.71 10.34 5.88
N MET A 31 -1.33 9.55 6.76
CA MET A 31 -1.35 8.09 6.66
C MET A 31 -2.08 7.61 5.40
N MET A 32 -3.23 8.21 5.07
CA MET A 32 -4.01 7.89 3.88
C MET A 32 -3.27 8.28 2.60
N GLU A 33 -2.66 9.46 2.55
CA GLU A 33 -1.83 9.90 1.42
C GLU A 33 -0.63 8.97 1.23
N ASN A 34 0.05 8.58 2.31
CA ASN A 34 1.17 7.66 2.25
C ASN A 34 0.75 6.26 1.74
N SER A 35 -0.37 5.73 2.22
CA SER A 35 -0.91 4.45 1.73
C SER A 35 -1.27 4.53 0.24
N GLN A 36 -1.87 5.64 -0.21
CA GLN A 36 -2.18 5.84 -1.62
C GLN A 36 -0.91 5.87 -2.48
N MET A 37 0.14 6.58 -2.04
CA MET A 37 1.44 6.58 -2.71
C MET A 37 2.05 5.17 -2.81
N MET A 38 1.96 4.37 -1.74
CA MET A 38 2.44 2.99 -1.75
C MET A 38 1.66 2.11 -2.74
N MET A 39 0.34 2.28 -2.85
CA MET A 39 -0.47 1.58 -3.85
C MET A 39 -0.06 1.93 -5.28
N ASP A 40 0.15 3.21 -5.58
CA ASP A 40 0.51 3.64 -6.92
C ASP A 40 1.93 3.20 -7.30
N ASN A 41 2.87 3.25 -6.36
CA ASN A 41 4.21 2.71 -6.56
C ASN A 41 4.18 1.19 -6.78
N SER A 42 3.28 0.48 -6.08
CA SER A 42 3.08 -0.95 -6.28
C SER A 42 2.55 -1.27 -7.68
N LYS A 43 1.58 -0.50 -8.19
CA LYS A 43 1.09 -0.66 -9.58
C LYS A 43 2.22 -0.47 -10.60
N MET A 44 3.02 0.58 -10.44
CA MET A 44 4.18 0.83 -11.31
C MET A 44 5.18 -0.33 -11.30
N MET A 45 5.44 -0.89 -10.12
CA MET A 45 6.34 -2.04 -9.95
C MET A 45 5.77 -3.30 -10.60
N MET A 46 4.45 -3.51 -10.49
CA MET A 46 3.74 -4.61 -11.14
C MET A 46 3.84 -4.54 -12.67
N ASP A 47 3.65 -3.36 -13.24
CA ASP A 47 3.76 -3.14 -14.69
C ASP A 47 5.21 -3.27 -15.17
N SER A 48 6.17 -2.80 -14.38
CA SER A 48 7.60 -3.04 -14.63
C SER A 48 7.94 -4.53 -14.63
N GLY A 49 7.37 -5.30 -13.69
CA GLY A 49 7.49 -6.75 -13.63
C GLY A 49 6.94 -7.44 -14.87
N LYS A 50 5.73 -7.06 -15.32
CA LYS A 50 5.11 -7.56 -16.56
C LYS A 50 5.97 -7.28 -17.79
N MET A 51 6.44 -6.04 -17.95
CA MET A 51 7.32 -5.66 -19.06
C MET A 51 8.61 -6.50 -19.08
N MET A 52 9.16 -6.79 -17.90
CA MET A 52 10.35 -7.62 -17.79
C MET A 52 10.09 -9.07 -18.21
N MET A 53 8.91 -9.61 -17.89
CA MET A 53 8.48 -10.93 -18.35
C MET A 53 8.29 -10.98 -19.86
N GLU A 54 7.69 -9.94 -20.47
CA GLU A 54 7.53 -9.83 -21.92
C GLU A 54 8.89 -9.76 -22.64
N LYS A 55 9.81 -8.94 -22.15
CA LYS A 55 11.20 -8.92 -22.64
C LYS A 55 11.86 -10.29 -22.52
N GLY A 56 11.62 -10.99 -21.41
CA GLY A 56 12.08 -12.36 -21.20
C GLY A 56 11.55 -13.34 -22.25
N LYS A 57 10.25 -13.28 -22.55
CA LYS A 57 9.61 -14.10 -23.60
C LYS A 57 10.21 -13.83 -24.98
N MET A 58 10.33 -12.56 -25.37
CA MET A 58 10.94 -12.15 -26.65
C MET A 58 12.40 -12.66 -26.78
N MET A 59 13.19 -12.61 -25.70
CA MET A 59 14.54 -13.17 -25.73
C MET A 59 14.56 -14.69 -25.89
N MET A 60 13.59 -15.40 -25.30
CA MET A 60 13.47 -16.83 -25.48
C MET A 60 13.07 -17.19 -26.92
N GLU A 61 12.16 -16.44 -27.54
CA GLU A 61 11.78 -16.63 -28.94
C GLU A 61 12.95 -16.39 -29.89
N LYS A 62 13.68 -15.28 -29.72
CA LYS A 62 14.92 -15.03 -30.48
C LYS A 62 15.96 -16.13 -30.25
N GLY A 63 16.09 -16.59 -29.02
CA GLY A 63 16.98 -17.69 -28.67
C GLY A 63 16.62 -18.99 -29.41
N LYS A 64 15.33 -19.33 -29.52
CA LYS A 64 14.86 -20.49 -30.29
C LYS A 64 15.19 -20.34 -31.78
N MET A 65 14.86 -19.20 -32.40
CA MET A 65 15.18 -18.96 -33.81
C MET A 65 16.68 -19.10 -34.11
N MET A 66 17.56 -18.66 -33.20
CA MET A 66 19.01 -18.83 -33.35
C MET A 66 19.48 -20.27 -33.14
N MET A 67 18.77 -21.08 -32.34
CA MET A 67 19.09 -22.50 -32.17
C MET A 67 18.80 -23.33 -33.42
N ASP A 68 17.80 -22.91 -34.20
CA ASP A 68 17.45 -23.52 -35.47
C ASP A 68 18.52 -23.24 -36.55
N ASN A 69 19.31 -22.19 -36.36
CA ASN A 69 20.44 -21.88 -37.22
C ASN A 69 21.73 -22.59 -36.74
N LYS A 70 22.27 -23.52 -37.56
CA LYS A 70 23.37 -24.45 -37.15
C LYS A 70 24.61 -23.75 -36.57
N GLY A 71 24.94 -22.54 -37.01
CA GLY A 71 26.09 -21.77 -36.54
C GLY A 71 25.87 -20.97 -35.25
N MET A 72 24.62 -20.81 -34.78
CA MET A 72 24.27 -19.84 -33.74
C MET A 72 23.74 -20.48 -32.44
N LYS A 73 23.79 -21.81 -32.32
CA LYS A 73 23.27 -22.54 -31.14
C LYS A 73 23.80 -22.03 -29.79
N LYS A 74 25.09 -21.69 -29.69
CA LYS A 74 25.65 -21.16 -28.44
C LYS A 74 25.01 -19.82 -28.04
N GLN A 75 24.81 -18.93 -29.02
CA GLN A 75 24.18 -17.63 -28.81
C GLN A 75 22.68 -17.78 -28.50
N GLY A 76 21.98 -18.67 -29.21
CA GLY A 76 20.58 -19.00 -28.94
C GLY A 76 20.37 -19.52 -27.51
N GLY A 77 21.23 -20.44 -27.06
CA GLY A 77 21.21 -20.94 -25.68
C GLY A 77 21.46 -19.86 -24.63
N MET A 78 22.38 -18.92 -24.89
CA MET A 78 22.61 -17.75 -24.01
C MET A 78 21.39 -16.84 -23.94
N MET A 79 20.74 -16.54 -25.07
CA MET A 79 19.52 -15.73 -25.10
C MET A 79 18.38 -16.40 -24.35
N MET A 80 18.20 -17.73 -24.49
CA MET A 80 17.21 -18.46 -23.71
C MET A 80 17.47 -18.39 -22.20
N LYS A 81 18.73 -18.53 -21.76
CA LYS A 81 19.08 -18.39 -20.34
C LYS A 81 18.77 -16.98 -19.83
N ARG A 82 19.12 -15.94 -20.60
CA ARG A 82 18.85 -14.54 -20.24
C ARG A 82 17.35 -14.23 -20.21
N GLY A 83 16.59 -14.76 -21.17
CA GLY A 83 15.13 -14.63 -21.18
C GLY A 83 14.48 -15.26 -19.96
N LYS A 84 14.88 -16.49 -19.58
CA LYS A 84 14.42 -17.14 -18.34
C LYS A 84 14.76 -16.32 -17.09
N MET A 85 15.95 -15.74 -17.03
CA MET A 85 16.36 -14.88 -15.91
C MET A 85 15.48 -13.62 -15.82
N MET A 86 15.19 -12.97 -16.96
CA MET A 86 14.29 -11.81 -16.97
C MET A 86 12.87 -12.17 -16.54
N MET A 87 12.34 -13.32 -16.97
CA MET A 87 11.04 -13.80 -16.48
C MET A 87 11.04 -13.99 -14.97
N LYS A 88 12.06 -14.64 -14.40
CA LYS A 88 12.18 -14.82 -12.94
C LYS A 88 12.20 -13.49 -12.20
N LYS A 89 12.99 -12.52 -12.68
CA LYS A 89 13.08 -11.20 -12.04
C LYS A 89 11.77 -10.41 -12.17
N GLY A 90 11.11 -10.49 -13.32
CA GLY A 90 9.78 -9.90 -13.50
C GLY A 90 8.78 -10.49 -12.50
N THR A 91 8.72 -11.81 -12.35
CA THR A 91 7.85 -12.48 -11.37
C THR A 91 8.16 -12.09 -9.93
N MET A 92 9.45 -11.92 -9.56
CA MET A 92 9.80 -11.42 -8.22
C MET A 92 9.29 -10.00 -8.01
N MET A 93 9.47 -9.10 -8.98
CA MET A 93 8.96 -7.73 -8.86
C MET A 93 7.44 -7.68 -8.72
N THR A 94 6.71 -8.54 -9.44
CA THR A 94 5.25 -8.64 -9.29
C THR A 94 4.86 -9.10 -7.88
N LYS A 95 5.57 -10.07 -7.31
CA LYS A 95 5.32 -10.54 -5.93
C LYS A 95 5.61 -9.47 -4.88
N ASP A 96 6.70 -8.73 -5.04
CA ASP A 96 7.04 -7.63 -4.15
C ASP A 96 5.97 -6.53 -4.22
N ALA A 97 5.50 -6.18 -5.42
CA ALA A 97 4.39 -5.27 -5.60
C ALA A 97 3.10 -5.76 -4.92
N GLU A 98 2.76 -7.04 -5.03
CA GLU A 98 1.60 -7.63 -4.35
C GLU A 98 1.73 -7.56 -2.82
N MET A 99 2.93 -7.73 -2.26
CA MET A 99 3.17 -7.57 -0.83
C MET A 99 2.98 -6.12 -0.38
N MET A 100 3.52 -5.16 -1.13
CA MET A 100 3.35 -3.73 -0.84
C MET A 100 1.88 -3.29 -0.93
N MET A 101 1.10 -3.84 -1.87
CA MET A 101 -0.34 -3.59 -1.92
C MET A 101 -1.05 -4.11 -0.66
N LYS A 102 -0.73 -5.32 -0.22
CA LYS A 102 -1.31 -5.88 1.02
C LYS A 102 -0.96 -5.03 2.25
N GLU A 103 0.26 -4.54 2.33
CA GLU A 103 0.70 -3.65 3.41
C GLU A 103 -0.09 -2.32 3.39
N SER A 104 -0.26 -1.74 2.20
CA SER A 104 -1.05 -0.51 2.00
C SER A 104 -2.52 -0.70 2.40
N ASP A 105 -3.12 -1.83 2.00
CA ASP A 105 -4.48 -2.22 2.40
C ASP A 105 -4.63 -2.40 3.92
N MET A 106 -3.63 -2.99 4.57
CA MET A 106 -3.62 -3.14 6.03
C MET A 106 -3.52 -1.79 6.73
N MET A 107 -2.68 -0.87 6.23
CA MET A 107 -2.60 0.50 6.76
C MET A 107 -3.94 1.22 6.64
N MET A 108 -4.62 1.16 5.48
CA MET A 108 -5.94 1.78 5.32
C MET A 108 -6.97 1.19 6.29
N LYS A 109 -7.03 -0.13 6.44
CA LYS A 109 -7.96 -0.79 7.37
C LYS A 109 -7.65 -0.45 8.84
N GLY A 110 -6.38 -0.37 9.20
CA GLY A 110 -5.94 0.01 10.56
C GLY A 110 -6.35 1.43 10.93
N GLY A 111 -6.19 2.40 10.02
CA GLY A 111 -6.66 3.77 10.25
C GLY A 111 -8.18 3.90 10.32
N MET A 112 -8.92 3.04 9.60
CA MET A 112 -10.39 3.02 9.68
C MET A 112 -10.90 2.41 11.00
N MET A 113 -10.20 1.46 11.60
CA MET A 113 -10.61 0.87 12.90
C MET A 113 -10.55 1.87 14.06
N GLY A 114 -9.75 2.95 13.97
CA GLY A 114 -9.78 4.05 14.94
C GLY A 114 -11.06 4.91 14.88
N LYS A 115 -11.92 4.71 13.87
CA LYS A 115 -13.12 5.52 13.60
C LYS A 115 -14.43 4.78 13.83
N GLU A 116 -14.43 3.59 14.43
CA GLU A 116 -15.70 2.95 14.82
C GLU A 116 -16.44 3.86 15.81
N PRO A 117 -17.62 4.42 15.46
CA PRO A 117 -18.44 5.06 16.46
C PRO A 117 -18.86 3.95 17.41
N MET A 118 -18.44 4.03 18.68
CA MET A 118 -18.96 3.23 19.77
C MET A 118 -20.49 3.28 19.68
N MET A 119 -21.11 2.24 19.10
CA MET A 119 -22.56 2.12 19.08
C MET A 119 -22.97 1.90 20.53
N TYR A 120 -23.27 2.99 21.23
CA TYR A 120 -23.81 2.94 22.57
C TYR A 120 -25.19 2.31 22.46
N LYS A 121 -25.28 1.01 22.76
CA LYS A 121 -26.54 0.30 22.90
C LYS A 121 -27.19 0.83 24.18
N PRO A 122 -28.29 1.60 24.12
CA PRO A 122 -28.93 2.01 25.36
C PRO A 122 -29.47 0.74 26.03
N MET A 123 -28.98 0.47 27.24
CA MET A 123 -29.56 -0.58 28.09
C MET A 123 -31.01 -0.18 28.34
N MET A 124 -31.94 -0.92 27.73
CA MET A 124 -33.36 -0.79 28.03
C MET A 124 -33.54 -1.11 29.50
N ASP A 125 -33.84 -0.09 30.31
CA ASP A 125 -34.34 -0.24 31.66
C ASP A 125 -35.57 -1.15 31.60
N LYS A 126 -35.43 -2.40 32.07
CA LYS A 126 -36.56 -3.23 32.44
C LYS A 126 -37.16 -2.65 33.73
N LYS A 127 -37.86 -1.53 33.62
CA LYS A 127 -38.95 -1.20 34.54
C LYS A 127 -40.22 -1.78 33.96
N GLY A 128 -40.59 -2.95 34.46
CA GLY A 128 -41.83 -3.61 34.09
C GLY A 128 -42.04 -4.90 34.87
N MET A 129 -42.91 -4.77 35.88
CA MET A 129 -43.61 -5.80 36.68
C MET A 129 -42.94 -6.25 37.97
#